data_AF-A0A510E163-F1
#
_entry.id   AF-A0A510E163-F1
#
_cell.length_a   1.000
_cell.length_b   1.000
_cell.length_c   1.000
_cell.angle_alpha   90.00
_cell.angle_beta   90.00
_cell.angle_gamma   90.00
#
_symmetry.space_group_name_H-M   'P 1'
#
loop_
_entity.id
_entity.type
_entity.pdbx_description
1 polymer ?
#
loop_
_entity_poly.entity_id
_entity_poly.type
_entity_poly.pdbx_seq_one_letter_code
_entity_poly.pdbx_strand_id
1 'polypeptide(L)'
;MRLGKHFARNYALVMEDIQVKELVDKSPRKLRLRPHDVAFHELKNTLKYQMEKHGKALLLVDPAYTSKTCTKCGYVREDLTLTECSPVRYADG
;
A
#
# COMPACT_ATOMS: atom_id res chain seq x y z
N MET A 1 -6.49 15.29 -9.39
CA MET A 1 -5.09 15.03 -9.00
C MET A 1 -4.20 14.89 -10.24
N ARG A 2 -3.12 15.68 -10.38
CA ARG A 2 -2.22 15.61 -11.56
C ARG A 2 -1.47 14.27 -11.66
N LEU A 3 -1.11 13.70 -10.51
CA LEU A 3 -0.36 12.44 -10.42
C LEU A 3 -1.15 11.23 -10.97
N GLY A 4 -2.44 11.11 -10.61
CA GLY A 4 -3.27 9.99 -11.09
C GLY A 4 -3.44 10.00 -12.60
N LYS A 5 -3.55 11.19 -13.20
CA LYS A 5 -3.58 11.35 -14.66
C LYS A 5 -2.25 10.96 -15.31
N HIS A 6 -1.12 11.25 -14.67
CA HIS A 6 0.20 10.83 -15.16
C HIS A 6 0.34 9.30 -15.11
N PHE A 7 -0.08 8.66 -14.02
CA PHE A 7 -0.07 7.20 -13.92
C PHE A 7 -0.94 6.54 -14.97
N ALA A 8 -2.18 7.01 -15.11
CA ALA A 8 -3.11 6.49 -16.09
C ALA A 8 -2.60 6.60 -17.54
N ARG A 9 -1.81 7.62 -17.86
CA ARG A 9 -1.20 7.76 -19.20
C ARG A 9 -0.05 6.81 -19.41
N ASN A 10 0.87 6.71 -18.45
CA ASN A 10 2.20 6.14 -18.70
C ASN A 10 2.39 4.72 -18.18
N TYR A 11 1.55 4.26 -17.25
CA TYR A 11 1.79 3.01 -16.54
C TYR A 11 0.55 2.11 -16.50
N ALA A 12 0.78 0.84 -16.16
CA ALA A 12 -0.22 -0.02 -15.53
C ALA A 12 -0.07 0.13 -14.02
N LEU A 13 -1.18 0.10 -13.29
CA LEU A 13 -1.17 0.36 -11.85
C LEU A 13 -1.74 -0.84 -11.10
N VAL A 14 -0.95 -1.33 -10.14
CA VAL A 14 -1.29 -2.41 -9.22
C VAL A 14 -1.22 -1.85 -7.81
N MET A 15 -2.21 -2.17 -6.98
CA MET A 15 -2.28 -1.72 -5.60
C MET A 15 -2.73 -2.89 -4.72
N GLU A 16 -2.17 -3.01 -3.52
CA GLU A 16 -2.65 -3.99 -2.54
C GLU A 16 -4.07 -3.63 -2.07
N ASP A 17 -4.93 -4.62 -1.89
CA ASP A 17 -6.26 -4.42 -1.30
C ASP A 17 -6.21 -4.38 0.23
N ILE A 18 -5.46 -3.40 0.74
CA ILE A 18 -5.22 -3.24 2.17
C ILE A 18 -6.52 -2.80 2.86
N GLN A 19 -6.98 -3.64 3.79
CA GLN A 19 -8.00 -3.25 4.77
C GLN A 19 -7.31 -2.43 5.89
N VAL A 20 -7.28 -1.10 5.75
CA VAL A 20 -6.54 -0.21 6.68
C VAL A 20 -7.00 -0.36 8.13
N LYS A 21 -8.29 -0.69 8.35
CA LYS A 21 -8.81 -1.05 9.68
C LYS A 21 -8.04 -2.20 10.33
N GLU A 22 -7.75 -3.27 9.59
CA GLU A 22 -6.99 -4.41 10.12
C GLU A 22 -5.55 -4.04 10.43
N LEU A 23 -4.94 -3.16 9.63
CA LEU A 23 -3.61 -2.64 9.91
C LEU A 23 -3.59 -1.80 11.19
N VAL A 24 -4.55 -0.89 11.34
CA VAL A 24 -4.69 -0.02 12.52
C VAL A 24 -4.91 -0.85 13.78
N ASP A 25 -5.76 -1.87 13.74
CA ASP A 25 -6.04 -2.72 14.90
C ASP A 25 -4.80 -3.50 15.35
N LYS A 26 -4.03 -4.03 14.40
CA LYS A 26 -2.77 -4.76 14.66
C LYS A 26 -1.58 -3.83 14.96
N SER A 27 -1.74 -2.53 14.76
CA SER A 27 -0.66 -1.55 14.96
C SER A 27 -0.58 -1.01 16.40
N PRO A 28 0.64 -0.66 16.87
CA PRO A 28 0.84 0.09 18.12
C PRO A 28 -0.06 1.34 18.19
N ARG A 29 -0.52 1.72 19.40
CA ARG A 29 -1.41 2.89 19.61
C ARG A 29 -1.00 4.17 18.88
N LYS A 30 0.31 4.39 18.69
CA LYS A 30 0.87 5.57 17.99
C LYS A 30 0.59 5.60 16.47
N LEU A 31 0.31 4.46 15.86
CA LEU A 31 0.04 4.31 14.42
C LEU A 31 -1.47 4.20 14.11
N ARG A 32 -2.33 4.24 15.14
CA ARG A 32 -3.79 4.18 15.01
C ARG A 32 -4.40 5.54 14.66
N LEU A 33 -4.02 6.07 13.50
CA LEU A 33 -4.49 7.37 13.03
C LEU A 33 -5.67 7.16 12.06
N ARG A 34 -6.89 7.46 12.53
CA ARG A 34 -8.13 7.47 11.73
C ARG A 34 -8.05 8.24 10.39
N PRO A 35 -7.25 9.33 10.25
CA PRO A 35 -7.08 10.00 8.97
C PRO A 35 -6.51 9.10 7.85
N HIS A 36 -5.76 8.05 8.17
CA HIS A 36 -5.17 7.18 7.14
C HIS A 36 -6.21 6.35 6.40
N ASP A 37 -7.24 5.86 7.10
CA ASP A 37 -8.31 5.07 6.47
C ASP A 37 -9.03 5.87 5.38
N VAL A 38 -9.38 7.13 5.71
CA VAL A 38 -10.06 8.05 4.80
C VAL A 38 -9.15 8.41 3.63
N ALA A 39 -7.89 8.77 3.90
CA ALA A 39 -6.94 9.14 2.87
C ALA A 39 -6.64 8.00 1.89
N PHE A 40 -6.51 6.76 2.37
CA PHE A 40 -6.30 5.59 1.52
C PHE A 40 -7.51 5.29 0.64
N HIS A 41 -8.72 5.39 1.21
CA HIS A 41 -9.94 5.20 0.44
C HIS A 41 -10.08 6.24 -0.68
N GLU A 42 -9.85 7.52 -0.37
CA GLU A 42 -9.88 8.60 -1.35
C GLU A 42 -8.81 8.44 -2.43
N LEU A 43 -7.59 8.01 -2.06
CA LEU A 43 -6.52 7.73 -3.00
C LEU A 43 -6.90 6.60 -3.97
N LYS A 44 -7.40 5.47 -3.45
CA LYS A 44 -7.85 4.32 -4.26
C LYS A 44 -8.93 4.74 -5.26
N ASN A 45 -9.95 5.47 -4.80
CA ASN A 45 -11.04 5.95 -5.66
C ASN A 45 -10.54 6.93 -6.72
N THR A 46 -9.65 7.85 -6.33
CA THR A 46 -9.07 8.82 -7.27
C THR A 46 -8.26 8.13 -8.35
N LEU A 47 -7.42 7.14 -7.99
CA LEU A 47 -6.62 6.39 -8.93
C LEU A 47 -7.49 5.55 -9.85
N LYS A 48 -8.47 4.81 -9.29
CA LYS A 48 -9.43 4.02 -10.05
C LYS A 48 -10.14 4.87 -11.11
N TYR A 49 -10.68 6.02 -10.71
CA TYR A 49 -11.33 6.95 -11.62
C TYR A 49 -10.41 7.42 -12.76
N GLN A 50 -9.15 7.76 -12.45
CA GLN A 50 -8.22 8.21 -13.50
C GLN A 50 -7.82 7.06 -14.44
N MET A 51 -7.62 5.85 -13.92
CA MET A 51 -7.31 4.68 -14.74
C MET A 51 -8.48 4.36 -15.70
N GLU A 52 -9.70 4.29 -15.17
CA GLU A 52 -10.91 3.98 -15.94
C GLU A 52 -11.17 5.03 -17.01
N LYS A 53 -10.99 6.32 -16.69
CA LYS A 53 -11.08 7.43 -17.65
C LYS A 53 -10.13 7.28 -18.84
N HIS A 54 -9.02 6.59 -18.64
CA HIS A 54 -8.01 6.31 -19.67
C HIS A 54 -8.15 4.90 -20.27
N GLY A 55 -9.25 4.19 -20.01
CA GLY A 55 -9.51 2.84 -20.54
C GLY A 55 -8.65 1.75 -19.90
N LYS A 56 -8.08 2.00 -18.71
CA LYS A 56 -7.25 1.05 -17.97
C LYS A 56 -7.92 0.64 -16.67
N ALA A 57 -7.60 -0.55 -16.18
CA ALA A 57 -8.01 -0.99 -14.85
C ALA A 57 -6.96 -0.66 -13.78
N LEU A 58 -7.41 -0.40 -12.56
CA LEU A 58 -6.59 -0.48 -11.36
C LEU A 58 -6.67 -1.93 -10.84
N LEU A 59 -5.56 -2.66 -10.87
CA LEU A 59 -5.52 -4.04 -10.39
C LEU A 59 -5.30 -4.07 -8.88
N LEU A 60 -6.14 -4.81 -8.18
CA LEU A 60 -6.02 -5.04 -6.75
C LEU A 60 -5.46 -6.43 -6.50
N VAL A 61 -4.45 -6.53 -5.64
CA VAL A 61 -3.80 -7.81 -5.28
C VAL A 61 -3.99 -8.10 -3.79
N ASP A 62 -3.94 -9.39 -3.46
CA ASP A 62 -3.94 -9.85 -2.08
C ASP A 62 -2.71 -9.27 -1.35
N PRO A 63 -2.90 -8.54 -0.23
CA PRO A 63 -1.80 -8.01 0.56
C PRO A 63 -0.97 -9.09 1.28
N ALA A 64 -1.40 -10.35 1.30
CA ALA A 64 -0.64 -11.43 1.93
C ALA A 64 0.76 -11.57 1.32
N TYR A 65 1.77 -11.58 2.18
CA TYR A 65 3.19 -11.80 1.85
C TYR A 65 3.86 -10.74 0.98
N THR A 66 3.15 -9.72 0.50
CA THR A 66 3.74 -8.64 -0.31
C THR A 66 4.76 -7.80 0.45
N SER A 67 4.54 -7.62 1.76
CA SER A 67 5.44 -6.92 2.68
C SER A 67 6.46 -7.83 3.38
N LYS A 68 6.32 -9.16 3.24
CA LYS A 68 7.15 -10.17 3.92
C LYS A 68 8.09 -10.92 2.99
N THR A 69 7.93 -10.73 1.68
CA THR A 69 8.73 -11.40 0.66
C THR A 69 9.88 -10.51 0.21
N CYS A 70 11.11 -11.03 0.28
CA CYS A 70 12.27 -10.31 -0.22
C CYS A 70 12.19 -10.16 -1.74
N THR A 71 12.25 -8.93 -2.25
CA THR A 71 12.25 -8.65 -3.69
C THR A 71 13.50 -9.17 -4.41
N LYS A 72 14.60 -9.41 -3.69
CA LYS A 72 15.87 -9.90 -4.26
C LYS A 72 15.90 -11.42 -4.40
N CYS A 73 15.45 -12.16 -3.38
CA CYS A 73 15.63 -13.62 -3.32
C CYS A 73 14.34 -14.42 -3.16
N GLY A 74 13.17 -13.78 -2.99
CA GLY A 74 11.88 -14.45 -2.84
C GLY A 74 11.66 -15.11 -1.47
N TYR A 75 12.60 -15.00 -0.52
CA TYR A 75 12.42 -15.52 0.83
C TYR A 75 11.25 -14.81 1.54
N VAL A 76 10.36 -15.60 2.14
CA VAL A 76 9.20 -15.13 2.90
C VAL A 76 9.51 -15.22 4.39
N ARG A 77 9.52 -14.07 5.08
CA ARG A 77 9.67 -14.01 6.54
C ARG A 77 8.30 -14.10 7.20
N GLU A 78 7.87 -15.31 7.56
CA GLU A 78 6.53 -15.56 8.10
C GLU A 78 6.28 -14.88 9.46
N ASP A 79 7.30 -14.87 10.33
CA ASP A 79 7.28 -14.34 11.68
C ASP A 79 7.44 -12.82 11.78
N LEU A 80 7.55 -12.13 10.64
CA LEU A 80 7.68 -10.68 10.57
C LEU A 80 6.50 -9.96 11.23
N THR A 81 6.80 -9.20 12.28
CA THR A 81 5.84 -8.38 13.03
C THR A 81 5.72 -6.95 12.49
N LEU A 82 4.56 -6.31 12.67
CA LEU A 82 4.36 -4.92 12.21
C LEU A 82 5.32 -3.92 12.88
N THR A 83 5.78 -4.20 14.10
CA THR A 83 6.77 -3.40 14.82
C THR A 83 8.14 -3.40 14.16
N GLU A 84 8.53 -4.49 13.52
CA GLU A 84 9.80 -4.58 12.77
C GLU A 84 9.71 -3.91 11.40
N CYS A 85 8.49 -3.77 10.84
CA CYS A 85 8.23 -2.99 9.62
C CYS A 85 8.00 -1.49 9.90
N SER A 86 7.94 -1.08 11.16
CA SER A 86 7.98 0.34 11.52
C SER A 86 9.28 0.93 10.98
N PRO A 87 9.32 2.18 10.48
CA PRO A 87 10.55 2.80 10.01
C PRO A 87 11.56 2.85 11.15
N VAL A 88 12.40 1.81 11.23
CA VAL A 88 13.65 1.84 11.96
C VAL A 88 14.48 2.87 11.21
N ARG A 89 15.02 3.83 11.95
CA ARG A 89 15.94 4.84 11.43
C ARG A 89 16.95 4.13 10.54
N TYR A 90 17.13 4.62 9.31
CA TYR A 90 18.38 4.41 8.60
C TYR A 90 19.47 5.03 9.48
N ALA A 91 20.06 4.19 10.31
CA ALA A 91 21.19 4.40 11.19
C ALA A 91 21.70 2.96 11.38
N ASP A 92 22.81 2.50 10.82
CA ASP A 92 24.01 3.17 10.36
C ASP A 92 24.66 2.29 9.27
N GLY A 93 25.70 2.80 8.61
CA GLY A 93 26.51 2.05 7.64
C GLY A 93 27.33 0.92 8.24
#